data_AF-A0A941G4Z0-F1
#
_entry.id   AF-A0A941G4Z0-F1
#
_cell.length_a   1.000
_cell.length_b   1.000
_cell.length_c   1.000
_cell.angle_alpha   90.00
_cell.angle_beta   90.00
_cell.angle_gamma   90.00
#
_symmetry.space_group_name_H-M   'P 1'
#
loop_
_entity.id
_entity.type
_entity.pdbx_description
1 polymer ?
#
loop_
_entity_poly.entity_id
_entity_poly.type
_entity_poly.pdbx_seq_one_letter_code
_entity_poly.pdbx_strand_id
1 'polypeptide(L)'
;MMRLSLSRHRCVSLLPLAAGAVRRLDDFFAVDCLDADERLPADTAALIVRSCMLAGLRQNGLPASVRSVTVVGGAVSADFLDHMCARRVLVTCPGVEDAACESQAMEVCHDVMAAFGFGRLGARPRNVVNDVLLCDCC
;
A
#
# COMPACT_ATOMS: atom_id res chain seq x y z
N MET A 1 -25.16 -24.63 -5.28
CA MET A 1 -25.14 -23.15 -5.15
C MET A 1 -23.71 -22.74 -4.84
N MET A 2 -22.86 -22.55 -5.87
CA MET A 2 -21.46 -22.15 -5.67
C MET A 2 -21.42 -20.64 -5.43
N ARG A 3 -21.25 -20.22 -4.19
CA ARG A 3 -20.85 -18.86 -3.85
C ARG A 3 -19.38 -18.72 -4.28
N LEU A 4 -19.13 -18.07 -5.41
CA LEU A 4 -17.80 -17.53 -5.72
C LEU A 4 -17.54 -16.40 -4.72
N SER A 5 -17.06 -16.74 -3.53
CA SER A 5 -16.46 -15.76 -2.63
C SER A 5 -15.11 -15.38 -3.24
N LEU A 6 -15.06 -14.28 -4.00
CA LEU A 6 -13.80 -13.69 -4.41
C LEU A 6 -13.00 -13.40 -3.13
N SER A 7 -11.85 -14.03 -2.98
CA SER A 7 -10.94 -13.77 -1.86
C SER A 7 -10.50 -12.31 -1.94
N ARG A 8 -10.78 -11.52 -0.88
CA ARG A 8 -10.30 -10.14 -0.78
C ARG A 8 -8.77 -10.12 -0.82
N HIS A 9 -8.21 -9.11 -1.47
CA HIS A 9 -6.77 -8.86 -1.42
C HIS A 9 -6.33 -8.58 0.02
N ARG A 10 -5.18 -9.10 0.45
CA ARG A 10 -4.64 -8.78 1.77
C ARG A 10 -3.93 -7.42 1.75
N CYS A 11 -4.28 -6.57 2.70
CA CYS A 11 -3.63 -5.29 2.96
C CYS A 11 -2.94 -5.38 4.32
N VAL A 12 -1.62 -5.26 4.34
CA VAL A 12 -0.83 -5.30 5.58
C VAL A 12 -0.32 -3.91 5.90
N SER A 13 -0.49 -3.49 7.15
CA SER A 13 0.13 -2.27 7.69
C SER A 13 1.22 -2.63 8.68
N LEU A 14 2.42 -2.09 8.50
CA LEU A 14 3.54 -2.19 9.45
C LEU A 14 3.59 -1.03 10.45
N LEU A 15 2.47 -0.31 10.57
CA LEU A 15 2.27 0.76 11.53
C LEU A 15 0.83 0.75 12.04
N PRO A 16 0.58 1.31 13.23
CA PRO A 16 -0.77 1.53 13.73
C PRO A 16 -1.59 2.36 12.73
N LEU A 17 -2.81 1.91 12.47
CA LEU A 17 -3.80 2.60 11.66
C LEU A 17 -4.94 3.07 12.55
N ALA A 18 -5.48 4.25 12.26
CA ALA A 18 -6.71 4.73 12.87
C ALA A 18 -7.87 3.72 12.64
N ALA A 19 -8.76 3.57 13.62
CA ALA A 19 -9.81 2.57 13.57
C ALA A 19 -10.78 2.79 12.39
N GLY A 20 -11.07 4.04 12.04
CA GLY A 20 -11.86 4.40 10.87
C GLY A 20 -11.21 3.95 9.56
N ALA A 21 -9.89 4.11 9.45
CA ALA A 21 -9.11 3.66 8.29
C ALA A 21 -9.10 2.13 8.15
N VAL A 22 -8.91 1.40 9.26
CA VAL A 22 -8.98 -0.08 9.25
C VAL A 22 -10.35 -0.54 8.76
N ARG A 23 -11.44 0.02 9.31
CA ARG A 23 -12.81 -0.31 8.89
C ARG A 23 -13.04 0.00 7.41
N ARG A 24 -12.54 1.14 6.94
CA ARG A 24 -12.68 1.56 5.54
C ARG A 24 -11.96 0.62 4.58
N LEU A 25 -10.75 0.19 4.93
CA LEU A 25 -9.98 -0.76 4.12
C LEU A 25 -10.60 -2.16 4.17
N ASP A 26 -11.14 -2.58 5.32
CA ASP A 26 -11.79 -3.89 5.45
C ASP A 26 -13.04 -4.01 4.55
N ASP A 27 -13.66 -2.91 4.11
CA ASP A 27 -14.73 -2.97 3.10
C ASP A 27 -14.27 -3.65 1.77
N PHE A 28 -12.97 -3.63 1.45
CA PHE A 28 -12.41 -4.14 0.17
C PHE A 28 -11.29 -5.16 0.34
N PHE A 29 -10.54 -5.08 1.43
CA PHE A 29 -9.33 -5.85 1.69
C PHE A 29 -9.50 -6.73 2.92
N ALA A 30 -8.68 -7.78 3.06
CA ALA A 30 -8.42 -8.40 4.35
C ALA A 30 -7.27 -7.63 5.01
N VAL A 31 -7.56 -6.87 6.07
CA VAL A 31 -6.60 -5.95 6.70
C VAL A 31 -5.92 -6.62 7.89
N ASP A 32 -4.58 -6.60 7.91
CA ASP A 32 -3.78 -6.96 9.08
C ASP A 32 -2.85 -5.82 9.47
N CYS A 33 -2.73 -5.56 10.76
CA CYS A 33 -1.70 -4.68 11.30
C CYS A 33 -0.65 -5.57 11.98
N LEU A 34 0.57 -5.53 11.50
CA LEU A 34 1.70 -6.29 12.02
C LEU A 34 2.76 -5.34 12.59
N ASP A 35 3.58 -5.86 13.50
CA ASP A 35 4.78 -5.14 13.92
C ASP A 35 5.82 -5.10 12.79
N ALA A 36 6.70 -4.10 12.82
CA ALA A 36 7.65 -3.85 11.73
C ALA A 36 8.64 -5.01 11.47
N ASP A 37 8.90 -5.84 12.49
CA ASP A 37 9.82 -6.97 12.42
C ASP A 37 9.13 -8.29 12.02
N GLU A 38 7.80 -8.29 11.88
CA GLU A 38 7.06 -9.47 11.47
C GLU A 38 7.22 -9.76 9.98
N ARG A 39 7.24 -11.05 9.65
CA ARG A 39 7.35 -11.49 8.26
C ARG A 39 6.04 -11.26 7.54
N LEU A 40 6.10 -10.53 6.42
CA LEU A 40 4.94 -10.30 5.56
C LEU A 40 4.35 -11.63 5.04
N PRO A 41 3.01 -11.84 5.17
CA PRO A 41 2.32 -12.95 4.55
C PRO A 41 2.57 -13.02 3.04
N ALA A 42 2.72 -14.23 2.51
CA ALA A 42 3.04 -14.45 1.09
C ALA A 42 1.93 -13.98 0.14
N ASP A 43 0.70 -13.80 0.62
CA ASP A 43 -0.48 -13.31 -0.11
C ASP A 43 -0.71 -11.79 0.06
N THR A 44 0.23 -11.06 0.68
CA THR A 44 0.16 -9.60 0.84
C THR A 44 0.12 -8.91 -0.52
N ALA A 45 -0.99 -8.25 -0.83
CA ALA A 45 -1.17 -7.54 -2.10
C ALA A 45 -0.90 -6.03 -1.96
N ALA A 46 -1.30 -5.44 -0.83
CA ALA A 46 -1.08 -4.03 -0.51
C ALA A 46 -0.27 -3.92 0.78
N LEU A 47 0.71 -3.03 0.80
CA LEU A 47 1.55 -2.78 1.98
C LEU A 47 1.49 -1.30 2.38
N ILE A 48 1.28 -1.01 3.65
CA ILE A 48 1.40 0.33 4.24
C ILE A 48 2.60 0.31 5.18
N VAL A 49 3.54 1.23 4.99
CA VAL A 49 4.83 1.22 5.70
C VAL A 49 5.35 2.63 5.96
N ARG A 50 6.14 2.81 7.02
CA ARG A 50 6.83 4.08 7.29
C ARG A 50 8.10 4.22 6.43
N SER A 51 8.41 5.42 5.97
CA SER A 51 9.58 5.69 5.12
C SER A 51 10.91 5.22 5.73
N CYS A 52 11.08 5.28 7.05
CA CYS A 52 12.29 4.81 7.73
C CYS A 52 12.48 3.28 7.68
N MET A 53 11.45 2.51 7.32
CA MET A 53 11.50 1.04 7.24
C MET A 53 11.82 0.53 5.83
N LEU A 54 11.86 1.41 4.81
CA LEU A 54 12.04 1.01 3.41
C LEU A 54 13.37 0.29 3.15
N ALA A 55 14.44 0.69 3.86
CA ALA A 55 15.75 0.05 3.74
C ALA A 55 15.70 -1.42 4.21
N GLY A 56 15.00 -1.70 5.31
CA GLY A 56 14.81 -3.06 5.84
C GLY A 56 13.95 -3.92 4.92
N LEU A 57 12.88 -3.35 4.35
CA LEU A 57 12.04 -4.07 3.37
C LEU A 57 12.82 -4.51 2.13
N ARG A 58 13.74 -3.68 1.63
CA ARG A 58 14.59 -4.04 0.49
C ARG A 58 15.48 -5.25 0.81
N GLN A 59 16.00 -5.34 2.03
CA GLN A 59 16.90 -6.43 2.45
C GLN A 59 16.14 -7.73 2.71
N ASN A 60 14.99 -7.65 3.37
CA ASN A 60 14.16 -8.82 3.70
C ASN A 60 13.35 -9.33 2.51
N GLY A 61 13.21 -8.51 1.47
CA GLY A 61 12.43 -8.79 0.28
C GLY A 61 10.94 -8.58 0.53
N LEU A 62 10.24 -8.11 -0.52
CA LEU A 62 8.78 -8.05 -0.49
C LEU A 62 8.21 -9.31 -1.18
N PRO A 63 7.07 -9.83 -0.70
CA PRO A 63 6.34 -10.89 -1.40
C PRO A 63 6.08 -10.53 -2.87
N ALA A 64 6.14 -11.52 -3.75
CA ALA A 64 5.88 -11.34 -5.19
C ALA A 64 4.44 -10.94 -5.51
N SER A 65 3.53 -11.16 -4.56
CA SER A 65 2.11 -10.79 -4.62
C SER A 65 1.85 -9.29 -4.39
N VAL A 66 2.83 -8.55 -3.84
CA VAL A 66 2.69 -7.13 -3.57
C VAL A 66 2.56 -6.37 -4.89
N ARG A 67 1.48 -5.59 -5.01
CA ARG A 67 1.17 -4.74 -6.17
C ARG A 67 1.22 -3.26 -5.84
N SER A 68 1.01 -2.89 -4.57
CA SER A 68 1.12 -1.51 -4.11
C SER A 68 1.83 -1.38 -2.78
N VAL A 69 2.59 -0.29 -2.62
CA VAL A 69 3.22 0.14 -1.37
C VAL A 69 2.84 1.60 -1.10
N THR A 70 2.18 1.85 0.01
CA THR A 70 1.87 3.22 0.49
C THR A 70 2.83 3.59 1.60
N VAL A 71 3.63 4.62 1.36
CA VAL A 71 4.68 5.09 2.26
C VAL A 71 4.16 6.26 3.08
N VAL A 72 4.22 6.12 4.40
CA VAL A 72 3.87 7.15 5.38
C VAL A 72 5.15 7.81 5.90
N GLY A 73 5.13 9.14 6.02
CA GLY A 73 6.23 9.95 6.51
C GLY A 73 7.05 10.59 5.38
N GLY A 74 8.37 10.59 5.56
CA GLY A 74 9.31 11.30 4.69
C GLY A 74 9.46 10.73 3.28
N ALA A 75 10.41 11.31 2.53
CA ALA A 75 10.65 10.97 1.14
C ALA A 75 11.02 9.49 0.91
N VAL A 76 10.68 8.99 -0.28
CA VAL A 76 11.07 7.67 -0.77
C VAL A 76 12.40 7.80 -1.51
N SER A 77 13.37 6.92 -1.22
CA SER A 77 14.67 6.96 -1.91
C SER A 77 14.57 6.49 -3.36
N ALA A 78 15.39 7.06 -4.24
CA ALA A 78 15.45 6.68 -5.67
C ALA A 78 15.74 5.18 -5.83
N ASP A 79 16.72 4.65 -5.09
CA ASP A 79 17.03 3.22 -5.03
C ASP A 79 15.81 2.32 -4.76
N PHE A 80 14.94 2.73 -3.83
CA PHE A 80 13.74 1.96 -3.52
C PHE A 80 12.73 2.05 -4.66
N LEU A 81 12.55 3.25 -5.24
CA LEU A 81 11.66 3.45 -6.40
C LEU A 81 12.12 2.63 -7.59
N ASP A 82 13.40 2.64 -7.94
CA ASP A 82 13.96 1.85 -9.04
C ASP A 82 13.69 0.35 -8.85
N HIS A 83 13.87 -0.14 -7.62
CA HIS A 83 13.56 -1.52 -7.27
C HIS A 83 12.06 -1.85 -7.43
N MET A 84 11.16 -0.94 -7.03
CA MET A 84 9.72 -1.12 -7.20
C MET A 84 9.28 -1.02 -8.66
N CYS A 85 9.87 -0.12 -9.44
CA CYS A 85 9.67 0.00 -10.89
C CYS A 85 10.04 -1.29 -11.61
N ALA A 86 11.22 -1.85 -11.31
CA ALA A 86 11.66 -3.13 -11.88
C ALA A 86 10.68 -4.28 -11.58
N ARG A 87 10.00 -4.22 -10.43
CA ARG A 87 8.98 -5.19 -10.00
C ARG A 87 7.56 -4.84 -10.42
N ARG A 88 7.36 -3.70 -11.11
CA ARG A 88 6.04 -3.15 -11.47
C ARG A 88 5.10 -2.98 -10.27
N VAL A 89 5.65 -2.57 -9.13
CA VAL A 89 4.91 -2.27 -7.90
C VAL A 89 4.63 -0.78 -7.82
N LEU A 90 3.36 -0.42 -7.65
CA LEU A 90 2.96 0.99 -7.53
C LEU A 90 3.33 1.54 -6.15
N VAL A 91 3.96 2.70 -6.10
CA VAL A 91 4.35 3.34 -4.84
C VAL A 91 3.61 4.66 -4.69
N THR A 92 2.94 4.85 -3.55
CA THR A 92 2.28 6.11 -3.19
C THR A 92 2.89 6.72 -1.94
N CYS A 93 2.93 8.05 -1.87
CA CYS A 93 3.41 8.79 -0.69
C CYS A 93 2.48 9.99 -0.43
N PRO A 94 1.40 9.82 0.36
CA PRO A 94 0.37 10.85 0.58
C PRO A 94 0.82 12.08 1.37
N GLY A 95 2.09 12.17 1.78
CA GLY A 95 2.60 13.32 2.53
C GLY A 95 2.05 13.41 3.95
N VAL A 96 1.61 12.29 4.52
CA VAL A 96 1.12 12.20 5.90
C VAL A 96 2.21 11.70 6.83
N GLU A 97 2.22 12.17 8.07
CA GLU A 97 3.25 11.83 9.07
C GLU A 97 2.82 10.69 10.00
N ASP A 98 1.52 10.63 10.29
CA ASP A 98 0.95 9.71 11.27
C ASP A 98 -0.38 9.09 10.80
N ALA A 99 -0.34 7.79 10.50
CA ALA A 99 -1.53 7.02 10.12
C ALA A 99 -2.38 6.56 11.31
N ALA A 100 -1.99 6.85 12.56
CA ALA A 100 -2.87 6.70 13.71
C ALA A 100 -3.87 7.87 13.83
N CYS A 101 -3.58 9.01 13.18
CA CYS A 101 -4.50 10.14 13.07
C CYS A 101 -5.56 9.87 11.99
N GLU A 102 -6.86 9.90 12.34
CA GLU A 102 -7.97 9.57 11.44
C GLU A 102 -7.95 10.32 10.10
N SER A 103 -7.76 11.65 10.10
CA SER A 103 -7.76 12.43 8.86
C SER A 103 -6.61 12.05 7.92
N GLN A 104 -5.43 11.78 8.48
CA GLN A 104 -4.26 11.36 7.73
C GLN A 104 -4.37 9.91 7.25
N ALA A 105 -4.89 9.03 8.09
CA ALA A 105 -5.13 7.63 7.76
C ALA A 105 -6.13 7.46 6.61
N MET A 106 -7.08 8.39 6.46
CA MET A 106 -8.01 8.38 5.33
C MET A 106 -7.34 8.67 3.99
N GLU A 107 -6.31 9.51 3.94
CA GLU A 107 -5.53 9.73 2.72
C GLU A 107 -4.77 8.46 2.31
N VAL A 108 -4.20 7.75 3.28
CA VAL A 108 -3.61 6.41 3.07
C VAL A 108 -4.65 5.45 2.47
N CYS A 109 -5.87 5.43 3.02
CA CYS A 109 -6.93 4.57 2.51
C CYS A 109 -7.28 4.88 1.06
N HIS A 110 -7.41 6.16 0.71
CA HIS A 110 -7.76 6.58 -0.64
C HIS A 110 -6.75 6.09 -1.68
N ASP A 111 -5.44 6.20 -1.38
CA ASP A 111 -4.41 5.73 -2.29
C ASP A 111 -4.36 4.21 -2.41
N VAL A 112 -4.48 3.48 -1.28
CA VAL A 112 -4.51 2.01 -1.30
C VAL A 112 -5.71 1.51 -2.12
N MET A 113 -6.90 2.07 -1.90
CA MET A 113 -8.09 1.69 -2.66
C MET A 113 -7.93 1.99 -4.15
N ALA A 114 -7.44 3.20 -4.49
CA ALA A 114 -7.28 3.61 -5.88
C ALA A 114 -6.22 2.76 -6.62
N ALA A 115 -5.17 2.29 -5.93
CA ALA A 115 -4.17 1.39 -6.52
C ALA A 115 -4.75 0.06 -7.02
N PHE A 116 -5.91 -0.36 -6.50
CA PHE A 116 -6.64 -1.56 -6.93
C PHE A 116 -7.88 -1.24 -7.77
N GLY A 117 -8.06 0.03 -8.16
CA GLY A 117 -9.23 0.49 -8.92
C GLY A 117 -10.52 0.55 -8.09
N PHE A 118 -10.43 0.47 -6.76
CA PHE A 118 -11.57 0.72 -5.88
C PHE A 118 -11.77 2.23 -5.67
N GLY A 119 -13.02 2.65 -5.46
CA GLY A 119 -13.38 4.06 -5.26
C GLY A 119 -14.10 4.68 -6.46
N ARG A 120 -13.78 5.93 -6.80
CA ARG A 120 -14.43 6.65 -7.91
C ARG A 120 -14.03 6.03 -9.25
N LEU A 121 -14.98 5.91 -10.19
CA LEU A 121 -14.72 5.44 -11.57
C LEU A 121 -13.53 6.21 -12.19
N GLY A 122 -12.49 5.47 -12.60
CA GLY A 122 -11.28 6.04 -13.20
C GLY A 122 -10.27 6.64 -12.20
N ALA A 123 -10.45 6.46 -10.90
CA ALA A 123 -9.53 6.99 -9.90
C ALA A 123 -8.17 6.28 -9.97
N ARG A 124 -7.15 7.02 -10.40
CA ARG A 124 -5.75 6.70 -10.15
C ARG A 124 -5.37 7.22 -8.75
N PRO A 125 -4.48 6.53 -8.01
CA PRO A 125 -3.98 7.08 -6.77
C PRO A 125 -3.30 8.43 -7.03
N ARG A 126 -3.53 9.40 -6.15
CA ARG A 126 -3.16 10.80 -6.39
C ARG A 126 -1.69 11.05 -6.11
N ASN A 127 -1.15 10.30 -5.16
CA ASN A 127 0.18 10.55 -4.63
C ASN A 127 1.19 9.51 -5.12
N VAL A 128 1.03 9.05 -6.37
CA VAL A 128 1.97 8.10 -6.99
C VAL A 128 3.31 8.80 -7.21
N VAL A 129 4.38 8.17 -6.74
CA VAL A 129 5.75 8.69 -6.85
C VAL A 129 6.58 7.98 -7.93
N ASN A 130 6.09 6.85 -8.44
CA ASN A 130 6.64 6.17 -9.63
C ASN A 130 5.62 6.18 -10.78
N ASP A 131 5.26 7.39 -11.20
CA ASP A 131 4.26 7.70 -12.24
C ASP A 131 4.58 7.10 -13.61
N VAL A 132 5.84 6.75 -13.88
CA VAL A 132 6.25 5.96 -15.06
C VAL A 132 5.44 4.67 -15.22
N LEU A 133 4.97 4.06 -14.11
CA LEU A 133 4.13 2.85 -14.15
C LEU A 133 2.67 3.13 -14.53
N LEU A 134 2.22 4.38 -14.49
CA LEU A 134 0.88 4.82 -14.88
C LEU A 134 0.80 5.21 -16.36
N CYS A 135 1.96 5.37 -17.01
CA CYS A 135 2.02 5.72 -18.42
C CYS A 135 1.91 4.42 -19.23
N ASP A 136 0.77 4.22 -19.91
CA ASP A 136 0.58 3.12 -20.87
C ASP A 136 1.39 3.33 -22.18
N CYS A 137 2.35 4.24 -22.17
CA CYS A 137 3.13 4.64 -23.33
C CYS A 137 4.56 4.09 -23.20
N CYS A 138 4.80 2.93 -23.83
CA CYS A 138 5.97 2.54 -24.63
C CYS A 138 6.14 1.01 -24.62
#